data_AF-A0A124IS33-F1
#
_entry.id   AF-A0A124IS33-F1
#
_cell.length_a   1.000
_cell.length_b   1.000
_cell.length_c   1.000
_cell.angle_alpha   90.00
_cell.angle_beta   90.00
_cell.angle_gamma   90.00
#
_symmetry.space_group_name_H-M   'P 1'
#
loop_
_entity.id
_entity.type
_entity.pdbx_description
1 polymer ?
#
loop_
_entity_poly.entity_id
_entity_poly.type
_entity_poly.pdbx_seq_one_letter_code
_entity_poly.pdbx_strand_id
1 'polypeptide(L)'
;MPIRVGIAGVGNCASALVQGVEMYRRYPELEPLVAFKKIGNYTVTDIEFAAAFDIDARKVGKDLAEAVLSPPNNATKVYQPGKLGVVVKAGPVLDGKPEGNIVDKVVEGSLEDVVRELESTNTEVLVNYLPTGARKAAEAYAEAALRARSAFINAMPAPIATSEVWQRKFAEREVPLLGDDTQNQIGATVLHKTLIHLLSLRGVAVMDTYQINVGGTPDFANLMYRRGDKEKTKTAAVKKMAEGQDFNAYIAPVAYIPFLGDRKIAHMLIEGRIFGGVPINIRVELEVHDAWNSAAVVSDAIRLAKLALDRHIGGPIYSASAWGFKNPPLHMPPEEAYKAVIEFINGERNS
;
A
#
# COMPACT_ATOMS: atom_id res chain seq x y z
N MET A 1 11.24 5.76 21.64
CA MET A 1 9.82 6.13 21.87
C MET A 1 9.00 5.39 20.84
N PRO A 2 7.81 4.88 21.19
CA PRO A 2 6.93 4.23 20.22
C PRO A 2 6.49 5.22 19.13
N ILE A 3 6.14 4.69 17.96
CA ILE A 3 5.54 5.42 16.84
C ILE A 3 4.03 5.29 16.97
N ARG A 4 3.32 6.38 17.25
CA ARG A 4 1.87 6.34 17.44
C ARG A 4 1.15 6.38 16.08
N VAL A 5 0.54 5.27 15.68
CA VAL A 5 -0.03 5.08 14.34
C VAL A 5 -1.55 5.08 14.36
N GLY A 6 -2.15 5.87 13.49
CA GLY A 6 -3.56 5.85 13.14
C GLY A 6 -3.82 5.04 11.85
N ILE A 7 -4.98 4.38 11.77
CA ILE A 7 -5.42 3.66 10.58
C ILE A 7 -6.75 4.22 10.07
N ALA A 8 -6.80 4.66 8.81
CA ALA A 8 -8.05 4.98 8.12
C ALA A 8 -8.42 3.84 7.15
N GLY A 9 -9.50 3.12 7.47
CA GLY A 9 -9.94 1.91 6.77
C GLY A 9 -9.34 0.64 7.39
N VAL A 10 -10.12 -0.07 8.21
CA VAL A 10 -9.70 -1.28 8.94
C VAL A 10 -9.94 -2.52 8.06
N GLY A 11 -9.40 -2.51 6.85
CA GLY A 11 -9.53 -3.58 5.84
C GLY A 11 -8.51 -4.72 6.00
N ASN A 12 -8.35 -5.52 4.95
CA ASN A 12 -7.35 -6.61 4.91
C ASN A 12 -5.92 -6.12 5.14
N CYS A 13 -5.50 -5.01 4.50
CA CYS A 13 -4.14 -4.48 4.66
C CYS A 13 -3.88 -4.04 6.10
N ALA A 14 -4.85 -3.36 6.73
CA ALA A 14 -4.79 -3.03 8.16
C ALA A 14 -4.70 -4.30 9.01
N SER A 15 -5.44 -5.35 8.66
CA SER A 15 -5.40 -6.63 9.36
C SER A 15 -4.02 -7.28 9.34
N ALA A 16 -3.39 -7.38 8.15
CA ALA A 16 -2.05 -7.92 8.03
C ALA A 16 -1.01 -7.08 8.80
N LEU A 17 -1.10 -5.75 8.73
CA LEU A 17 -0.20 -4.84 9.45
C LEU A 17 -0.31 -5.01 10.97
N VAL A 18 -1.53 -4.97 11.52
CA VAL A 18 -1.77 -5.11 12.97
C VAL A 18 -1.35 -6.50 13.45
N GLN A 19 -1.75 -7.56 12.75
CA GLN A 19 -1.34 -8.93 13.10
C GLN A 19 0.18 -9.07 13.12
N GLY A 20 0.87 -8.58 12.07
CA GLY A 20 2.32 -8.68 11.95
C GLY A 20 3.05 -7.92 13.05
N VAL A 21 2.70 -6.66 13.30
CA VAL A 21 3.32 -5.83 14.35
C VAL A 21 3.13 -6.44 15.72
N GLU A 22 1.91 -6.87 16.07
CA GLU A 22 1.65 -7.49 17.39
C GLU A 22 2.33 -8.86 17.54
N MET A 23 2.45 -9.63 16.45
CA MET A 23 3.18 -10.89 16.45
C MET A 23 4.67 -10.67 16.75
N TYR A 24 5.33 -9.77 16.04
CA TYR A 24 6.75 -9.47 16.27
C TYR A 24 7.00 -8.85 17.65
N ARG A 25 6.04 -8.09 18.19
CA ARG A 25 6.12 -7.60 19.57
C ARG A 25 6.02 -8.74 20.59
N ARG A 26 5.15 -9.72 20.35
CA ARG A 26 4.94 -10.84 21.26
C ARG A 26 6.10 -11.84 21.24
N TYR A 27 6.69 -12.05 20.08
CA TYR A 27 7.73 -13.04 19.82
C TYR A 27 9.00 -12.34 19.31
N PRO A 28 9.78 -11.70 20.19
CA PRO A 28 10.97 -10.92 19.82
C PRO A 28 12.09 -11.77 19.20
N GLU A 29 12.03 -13.09 19.32
CA GLU A 29 12.90 -14.05 18.64
C GLU A 29 12.63 -14.15 17.14
N LEU A 30 11.44 -13.74 16.69
CA LEU A 30 11.10 -13.70 15.27
C LEU A 30 11.63 -12.41 14.65
N GLU A 31 12.47 -12.55 13.62
CA GLU A 31 12.98 -11.40 12.90
C GLU A 31 11.95 -10.87 11.88
N PRO A 32 11.60 -9.58 11.91
CA PRO A 32 10.69 -9.00 10.92
C PRO A 32 11.23 -9.10 9.49
N LEU A 33 10.41 -9.64 8.58
CA LEU A 33 10.72 -9.79 7.16
C LEU A 33 10.50 -8.47 6.39
N VAL A 34 11.32 -7.47 6.68
CA VAL A 34 11.29 -6.12 6.10
C VAL A 34 12.61 -5.79 5.40
N ALA A 35 12.62 -4.81 4.49
CA ALA A 35 13.84 -4.43 3.78
C ALA A 35 14.84 -3.74 4.72
N PHE A 36 14.34 -2.92 5.64
CA PHE A 36 15.16 -2.18 6.59
C PHE A 36 14.85 -2.62 8.02
N LYS A 37 15.75 -3.42 8.61
CA LYS A 37 15.59 -3.93 9.99
C LYS A 37 15.49 -2.79 11.02
N LYS A 38 16.22 -1.70 10.78
CA LYS A 38 16.22 -0.50 11.60
C LYS A 38 16.20 0.74 10.71
N ILE A 39 15.34 1.71 11.03
CA ILE A 39 15.21 3.00 10.35
C ILE A 39 15.39 4.09 11.39
N GLY A 40 16.52 4.78 11.36
CA GLY A 40 16.93 5.65 12.47
C GLY A 40 17.05 4.84 13.77
N ASN A 41 16.20 5.15 14.76
CA ASN A 41 16.12 4.41 16.02
C ASN A 41 14.94 3.42 16.07
N TYR A 42 14.21 3.26 14.98
CA TYR A 42 12.94 2.52 14.95
C TYR A 42 13.05 1.14 14.33
N THR A 43 12.43 0.18 14.98
CA THR A 43 12.18 -1.19 14.56
C THR A 43 10.68 -1.41 14.36
N VAL A 44 10.28 -2.52 13.76
CA VAL A 44 8.84 -2.83 13.54
C VAL A 44 8.08 -2.89 14.86
N THR A 45 8.71 -3.33 15.94
CA THR A 45 8.07 -3.47 17.26
C THR A 45 7.78 -2.13 17.94
N ASP A 46 8.40 -1.04 17.47
CA ASP A 46 8.14 0.31 17.99
C ASP A 46 6.81 0.90 17.49
N ILE A 47 6.11 0.26 16.54
CA ILE A 47 4.83 0.74 15.99
C ILE A 47 3.68 0.47 16.96
N GLU A 48 3.11 1.50 17.59
CA GLU A 48 1.97 1.40 18.50
C GLU A 48 0.70 1.96 17.84
N PHE A 49 -0.36 1.16 17.72
CA PHE A 49 -1.62 1.66 17.19
C PHE A 49 -2.32 2.54 18.23
N ALA A 50 -2.69 3.75 17.83
CA ALA A 50 -3.26 4.77 18.70
C ALA A 50 -4.67 5.19 18.30
N ALA A 51 -5.00 5.13 17.01
CA ALA A 51 -6.31 5.50 16.48
C ALA A 51 -6.72 4.59 15.32
N ALA A 52 -8.02 4.39 15.12
CA ALA A 52 -8.54 3.62 14.00
C ALA A 52 -9.91 4.15 13.56
N PHE A 53 -10.14 4.16 12.25
CA PHE A 53 -11.38 4.64 11.65
C PHE A 53 -11.90 3.67 10.60
N ASP A 54 -13.21 3.45 10.58
CA ASP A 54 -13.91 2.71 9.54
C ASP A 54 -15.32 3.29 9.37
N ILE A 55 -16.05 2.82 8.36
CA ILE A 55 -17.46 3.17 8.12
C ILE A 55 -18.39 1.97 8.32
N ASP A 56 -17.84 0.75 8.42
CA ASP A 56 -18.61 -0.48 8.56
C ASP A 56 -19.11 -0.66 9.99
N ALA A 57 -20.43 -0.77 10.16
CA ALA A 57 -21.07 -0.98 11.47
C ALA A 57 -20.61 -2.27 12.18
N ARG A 58 -20.03 -3.24 11.45
CA ARG A 58 -19.44 -4.45 12.03
C ARG A 58 -18.10 -4.19 12.72
N LYS A 59 -17.46 -3.05 12.44
CA LYS A 59 -16.13 -2.68 12.93
C LYS A 59 -16.18 -1.48 13.87
N VAL A 60 -16.97 -0.45 13.53
CA VAL A 60 -17.10 0.75 14.36
C VAL A 60 -17.60 0.39 15.76
N GLY A 61 -16.93 0.93 16.78
CA GLY A 61 -17.20 0.68 18.20
C GLY A 61 -16.45 -0.52 18.80
N LYS A 62 -15.78 -1.34 17.98
CA LYS A 62 -14.96 -2.47 18.46
C LYS A 62 -13.53 -2.07 18.77
N ASP A 63 -12.86 -2.88 19.57
CA ASP A 63 -11.40 -2.82 19.70
C ASP A 63 -10.75 -3.16 18.35
N LEU A 64 -9.67 -2.47 18.00
CA LEU A 64 -8.94 -2.67 16.76
C LEU A 64 -8.53 -4.14 16.58
N ALA A 65 -8.13 -4.84 17.66
CA ALA A 65 -7.78 -6.26 17.65
C ALA A 65 -8.90 -7.16 17.12
N GLU A 66 -10.15 -6.83 17.43
CA GLU A 66 -11.32 -7.56 16.97
C GLU A 66 -11.76 -7.10 15.58
N ALA A 67 -11.72 -5.79 15.33
CA ALA A 67 -12.14 -5.20 14.06
C ALA A 67 -11.30 -5.69 12.87
N VAL A 68 -9.99 -5.89 13.05
CA VAL A 68 -9.12 -6.40 11.98
C VAL A 68 -9.45 -7.82 11.55
N LEU A 69 -10.09 -8.62 12.42
CA LEU A 69 -10.54 -9.99 12.11
C LEU A 69 -12.04 -10.04 11.78
N SER A 70 -12.75 -8.90 11.82
CA SER A 70 -14.18 -8.85 11.55
C SER A 70 -14.46 -8.86 10.03
N PRO A 71 -15.49 -9.59 9.57
CA PRO A 71 -15.93 -9.54 8.17
C PRO A 71 -16.17 -8.09 7.69
N PRO A 72 -15.90 -7.79 6.41
CA PRO A 72 -15.59 -8.72 5.32
C PRO A 72 -14.09 -9.02 5.22
N ASN A 73 -13.29 -8.65 6.24
CA ASN A 73 -11.87 -8.96 6.21
C ASN A 73 -11.67 -10.47 6.12
N ASN A 74 -10.81 -10.88 5.20
CA ASN A 74 -10.42 -12.26 4.99
C ASN A 74 -8.90 -12.41 4.87
N ALA A 75 -8.13 -11.40 5.30
CA ALA A 75 -6.68 -11.47 5.40
C ALA A 75 -6.25 -12.73 6.18
N THR A 76 -5.18 -13.35 5.72
CA THR A 76 -4.71 -14.62 6.30
C THR A 76 -4.41 -14.43 7.77
N LYS A 77 -5.04 -15.23 8.63
CA LYS A 77 -4.85 -15.13 10.09
C LYS A 77 -3.53 -15.82 10.47
N VAL A 78 -2.47 -15.03 10.62
CA VAL A 78 -1.16 -15.51 11.10
C VAL A 78 -1.05 -15.34 12.62
N TYR A 79 -1.67 -14.29 13.16
CA TYR A 79 -1.65 -13.99 14.58
C TYR A 79 -2.99 -13.40 15.04
N GLN A 80 -3.36 -13.61 16.30
CA GLN A 80 -4.53 -12.97 16.91
C GLN A 80 -4.07 -11.92 17.91
N PRO A 81 -4.24 -10.62 17.60
CA PRO A 81 -3.93 -9.55 18.53
C PRO A 81 -4.72 -9.70 19.84
N GLY A 82 -4.07 -9.42 20.96
CA GLY A 82 -4.76 -9.18 22.23
C GLY A 82 -5.47 -7.83 22.21
N LYS A 83 -6.23 -7.50 23.25
CA LYS A 83 -6.94 -6.22 23.37
C LYS A 83 -5.94 -5.05 23.29
N LEU A 84 -6.12 -4.15 22.32
CA LEU A 84 -5.22 -3.02 22.09
C LEU A 84 -5.67 -1.74 22.83
N GLY A 85 -6.95 -1.66 23.23
CA GLY A 85 -7.52 -0.46 23.83
C GLY A 85 -7.85 0.64 22.81
N VAL A 86 -7.70 0.37 21.51
CA VAL A 86 -7.98 1.31 20.42
C VAL A 86 -9.37 1.02 19.88
N VAL A 87 -10.33 1.93 20.12
CA VAL A 87 -11.70 1.76 19.60
C VAL A 87 -11.77 2.30 18.18
N VAL A 88 -12.29 1.49 17.26
CA VAL A 88 -12.53 1.93 15.87
C VAL A 88 -13.66 2.96 15.85
N LYS A 89 -13.36 4.19 15.43
CA LYS A 89 -14.33 5.29 15.33
C LYS A 89 -14.92 5.38 13.92
N ALA A 90 -16.09 6.01 13.84
CA ALA A 90 -16.71 6.30 12.54
C ALA A 90 -15.91 7.38 11.81
N GLY A 91 -15.58 7.15 10.55
CA GLY A 91 -14.94 8.13 9.66
C GLY A 91 -15.92 8.85 8.73
N PRO A 92 -15.48 9.92 8.04
CA PRO A 92 -16.26 10.55 6.98
C PRO A 92 -16.47 9.58 5.81
N VAL A 93 -17.74 9.35 5.44
CA VAL A 93 -18.09 8.36 4.41
C VAL A 93 -17.74 8.88 3.01
N LEU A 94 -18.30 10.03 2.60
CA LEU A 94 -18.08 10.65 1.29
C LEU A 94 -18.21 9.63 0.13
N ASP A 95 -17.19 9.50 -0.73
CA ASP A 95 -17.09 8.50 -1.81
C ASP A 95 -16.34 7.21 -1.37
N GLY A 96 -16.16 7.05 -0.06
CA GLY A 96 -15.41 5.98 0.60
C GLY A 96 -16.14 4.65 0.74
N LYS A 97 -17.45 4.60 0.48
CA LYS A 97 -18.19 3.32 0.51
C LYS A 97 -17.73 2.42 -0.66
N PRO A 98 -17.18 1.23 -0.39
CA PRO A 98 -16.78 0.31 -1.45
C PRO A 98 -17.99 -0.26 -2.20
N GLU A 99 -17.81 -0.57 -3.49
CA GLU A 99 -18.84 -1.20 -4.33
C GLU A 99 -18.94 -2.71 -4.07
N GLY A 100 -20.01 -3.34 -4.57
CA GLY A 100 -20.18 -4.80 -4.49
C GLY A 100 -20.75 -5.31 -3.17
N ASN A 101 -21.54 -4.47 -2.46
CA ASN A 101 -22.17 -4.80 -1.18
C ASN A 101 -21.17 -5.32 -0.12
N ILE A 102 -19.94 -4.83 -0.17
CA ILE A 102 -18.90 -5.20 0.81
C ILE A 102 -19.27 -4.65 2.20
N VAL A 103 -19.86 -3.45 2.26
CA VAL A 103 -20.34 -2.82 3.49
C VAL A 103 -21.86 -2.66 3.43
N ASP A 104 -22.55 -3.45 4.26
CA ASP A 104 -24.03 -3.48 4.30
C ASP A 104 -24.59 -2.25 5.01
N LYS A 105 -24.09 -1.98 6.23
CA LYS A 105 -24.54 -0.90 7.09
C LYS A 105 -23.39 0.06 7.39
N VAL A 106 -23.63 1.33 7.07
CA VAL A 106 -22.68 2.41 7.27
C VAL A 106 -22.95 3.14 8.58
N VAL A 107 -21.88 3.49 9.30
CA VAL A 107 -21.88 4.46 10.40
C VAL A 107 -21.02 5.64 9.96
N GLU A 108 -21.61 6.83 9.96
CA GLU A 108 -20.95 8.05 9.47
C GLU A 108 -20.39 8.87 10.63
N GLY A 109 -19.12 9.26 10.50
CA GLY A 109 -18.48 10.28 11.32
C GLY A 109 -18.11 11.50 10.48
N SER A 110 -17.42 12.46 11.09
CA SER A 110 -16.99 13.69 10.43
C SER A 110 -15.46 13.81 10.35
N LEU A 111 -14.98 14.74 9.52
CA LEU A 111 -13.56 15.11 9.48
C LEU A 111 -13.10 15.64 10.85
N GLU A 112 -13.95 16.43 11.52
CA GLU A 112 -13.70 16.97 12.85
C GLU A 112 -13.53 15.87 13.91
N ASP A 113 -14.26 14.77 13.80
CA ASP A 113 -14.09 13.60 14.69
C ASP A 113 -12.71 12.96 14.50
N VAL A 114 -12.26 12.84 13.25
CA VAL A 114 -10.93 12.32 12.93
C VAL A 114 -9.86 13.23 13.50
N VAL A 115 -9.93 14.55 13.28
CA VAL A 115 -8.95 15.51 13.82
C VAL A 115 -8.86 15.42 15.34
N ARG A 116 -10.00 15.48 16.04
CA ARG A 116 -10.04 15.39 17.51
C ARG A 116 -9.42 14.09 18.02
N GLU A 117 -9.68 12.98 17.33
CA GLU A 117 -9.11 11.69 17.72
C GLU A 117 -7.60 11.66 17.52
N LEU A 118 -7.10 12.09 16.37
CA LEU A 118 -5.66 12.14 16.09
C LEU A 118 -4.91 13.02 17.11
N GLU A 119 -5.47 14.19 17.43
CA GLU A 119 -4.90 15.09 18.45
C GLU A 119 -4.93 14.48 19.85
N SER A 120 -6.09 13.97 20.30
CA SER A 120 -6.23 13.43 21.66
C SER A 120 -5.40 12.17 21.91
N THR A 121 -5.14 11.39 20.86
CA THR A 121 -4.33 10.18 20.91
C THR A 121 -2.85 10.45 20.63
N ASN A 122 -2.45 11.70 20.35
CA ASN A 122 -1.11 12.08 19.89
C ASN A 122 -0.65 11.19 18.72
N THR A 123 -1.52 10.98 17.73
CA THR A 123 -1.17 10.17 16.56
C THR A 123 -0.12 10.89 15.72
N GLU A 124 0.99 10.23 15.46
CA GLU A 124 2.12 10.77 14.71
C GLU A 124 2.01 10.42 13.22
N VAL A 125 1.56 9.22 12.88
CA VAL A 125 1.47 8.76 11.48
C VAL A 125 0.08 8.21 11.21
N LEU A 126 -0.62 8.74 10.20
CA LEU A 126 -1.90 8.22 9.73
C LEU A 126 -1.70 7.43 8.42
N VAL A 127 -2.07 6.15 8.43
CA VAL A 127 -2.06 5.28 7.25
C VAL A 127 -3.45 5.23 6.63
N ASN A 128 -3.57 5.61 5.36
CA ASN A 128 -4.80 5.58 4.60
C ASN A 128 -4.92 4.29 3.76
N TYR A 129 -5.77 3.37 4.20
CA TYR A 129 -6.14 2.12 3.53
C TYR A 129 -7.57 2.16 2.96
N LEU A 130 -8.09 3.34 2.63
CA LEU A 130 -9.42 3.46 2.05
C LEU A 130 -9.53 2.72 0.69
N PRO A 131 -10.75 2.29 0.31
CA PRO A 131 -10.97 1.57 -0.95
C PRO A 131 -10.53 2.36 -2.20
N THR A 132 -10.04 1.64 -3.23
CA THR A 132 -9.72 2.25 -4.52
C THR A 132 -10.90 3.06 -5.06
N GLY A 133 -10.70 4.35 -5.33
CA GLY A 133 -11.68 5.30 -5.89
C GLY A 133 -12.34 6.22 -4.85
N ALA A 134 -12.02 6.05 -3.56
CA ALA A 134 -12.48 6.89 -2.45
C ALA A 134 -11.70 8.22 -2.37
N ARG A 135 -11.77 9.04 -3.43
CA ARG A 135 -10.91 10.22 -3.57
C ARG A 135 -11.25 11.31 -2.55
N LYS A 136 -12.53 11.70 -2.43
CA LYS A 136 -12.96 12.74 -1.49
C LYS A 136 -12.71 12.32 -0.06
N ALA A 137 -12.93 11.04 0.26
CA ALA A 137 -12.58 10.49 1.57
C ALA A 137 -11.07 10.54 1.84
N ALA A 138 -10.22 10.14 0.89
CA ALA A 138 -8.77 10.24 1.03
C ALA A 138 -8.29 11.69 1.23
N GLU A 139 -8.85 12.64 0.48
CA GLU A 139 -8.60 14.08 0.65
C GLU A 139 -9.03 14.58 2.04
N ALA A 140 -10.16 14.10 2.58
CA ALA A 140 -10.62 14.44 3.93
C ALA A 140 -9.68 13.92 5.03
N TYR A 141 -9.17 12.69 4.89
CA TYR A 141 -8.17 12.15 5.82
C TYR A 141 -6.80 12.82 5.69
N ALA A 142 -6.39 13.20 4.48
CA ALA A 142 -5.17 13.98 4.27
C ALA A 142 -5.27 15.35 4.97
N GLU A 143 -6.41 16.03 4.86
CA GLU A 143 -6.69 17.28 5.59
C GLU A 143 -6.70 17.06 7.10
N ALA A 144 -7.31 15.98 7.59
CA ALA A 144 -7.34 15.67 9.01
C ALA A 144 -5.94 15.42 9.60
N ALA A 145 -5.10 14.64 8.90
CA ALA A 145 -3.71 14.41 9.28
C ALA A 145 -2.90 15.70 9.30
N LEU A 146 -3.05 16.54 8.26
CA LEU A 146 -2.38 17.84 8.17
C LEU A 146 -2.79 18.79 9.30
N ARG A 147 -4.06 18.78 9.72
CA ARG A 147 -4.56 19.58 10.86
C ARG A 147 -4.01 19.07 12.19
N ALA A 148 -3.99 17.76 12.40
CA ALA A 148 -3.45 17.13 13.61
C ALA A 148 -1.90 17.05 13.64
N ARG A 149 -1.23 17.52 12.58
CA ARG A 149 0.23 17.41 12.38
C ARG A 149 0.74 15.96 12.36
N SER A 150 -0.09 15.02 11.94
CA SER A 150 0.31 13.63 11.70
C SER A 150 0.86 13.49 10.28
N ALA A 151 1.99 12.80 10.11
CA ALA A 151 2.45 12.39 8.79
C ALA A 151 1.37 11.55 8.10
N PHE A 152 1.23 11.69 6.79
CA PHE A 152 0.20 10.99 6.03
C PHE A 152 0.81 9.99 5.06
N ILE A 153 0.39 8.73 5.15
CA ILE A 153 0.77 7.65 4.24
C ILE A 153 -0.44 7.26 3.40
N ASN A 154 -0.43 7.58 2.12
CA ASN A 154 -1.50 7.23 1.21
C ASN A 154 -1.26 5.87 0.54
N ALA A 155 -1.82 4.81 1.12
CA ALA A 155 -1.64 3.46 0.60
C ALA A 155 -2.55 3.11 -0.59
N MET A 156 -3.51 3.99 -0.94
CA MET A 156 -4.45 3.81 -2.05
C MET A 156 -4.07 4.67 -3.28
N PRO A 157 -4.68 4.45 -4.46
CA PRO A 157 -4.30 5.15 -5.71
C PRO A 157 -4.78 6.59 -5.90
N ALA A 158 -5.42 7.23 -4.92
CA ALA A 158 -5.90 8.60 -5.09
C ALA A 158 -4.70 9.55 -5.15
N PRO A 159 -4.71 10.58 -6.01
CA PRO A 159 -3.58 11.50 -6.14
C PRO A 159 -3.52 12.45 -4.93
N ILE A 160 -2.72 12.08 -3.92
CA ILE A 160 -2.45 12.90 -2.74
C ILE A 160 -0.97 13.28 -2.76
N ALA A 161 -0.06 12.33 -2.57
CA ALA A 161 1.37 12.60 -2.61
C ALA A 161 1.81 13.10 -3.99
N THR A 162 1.20 12.64 -5.09
CA THR A 162 1.52 13.15 -6.44
C THR A 162 0.84 14.47 -6.80
N SER A 163 -0.02 15.01 -5.92
CA SER A 163 -0.70 16.28 -6.16
C SER A 163 0.12 17.46 -5.63
N GLU A 164 0.52 18.38 -6.50
CA GLU A 164 1.27 19.58 -6.13
C GLU A 164 0.55 20.44 -5.07
N VAL A 165 -0.79 20.39 -5.01
CA VAL A 165 -1.57 21.12 -3.99
C VAL A 165 -1.32 20.50 -2.62
N TRP A 166 -1.39 19.18 -2.50
CA TRP A 166 -1.14 18.48 -1.24
C TRP A 166 0.33 18.52 -0.85
N GLN A 167 1.25 18.37 -1.80
CA GLN A 167 2.68 18.52 -1.54
C GLN A 167 3.01 19.87 -0.90
N ARG A 168 2.49 20.98 -1.46
CA ARG A 168 2.68 22.33 -0.90
C ARG A 168 2.09 22.44 0.50
N LYS A 169 0.84 22.04 0.70
CA LYS A 169 0.18 22.07 2.02
C LYS A 169 0.97 21.34 3.11
N PHE A 170 1.47 20.13 2.80
CA PHE A 170 2.25 19.32 3.74
C PHE A 170 3.65 19.90 3.98
N ALA A 171 4.30 20.47 2.95
CA ALA A 171 5.59 21.15 3.08
C ALA A 171 5.49 22.40 3.96
N GLU A 172 4.48 23.24 3.74
CA GLU A 172 4.25 24.49 4.50
C GLU A 172 4.04 24.26 6.00
N ARG A 173 3.56 23.07 6.40
CA ARG A 173 3.32 22.71 7.80
C ARG A 173 4.41 21.82 8.41
N GLU A 174 5.47 21.53 7.66
CA GLU A 174 6.54 20.62 8.08
C GLU A 174 6.01 19.21 8.45
N VAL A 175 5.00 18.74 7.71
CA VAL A 175 4.38 17.41 7.92
C VAL A 175 4.75 16.49 6.77
N PRO A 176 5.30 15.28 7.00
CA PRO A 176 5.65 14.36 5.92
C PRO A 176 4.43 13.80 5.19
N LEU A 177 4.61 13.60 3.89
CA LEU A 177 3.65 12.98 2.98
C LEU A 177 4.32 11.86 2.18
N LEU A 178 3.77 10.65 2.26
CA LEU A 178 4.25 9.49 1.52
C LEU A 178 3.08 8.90 0.71
N GLY A 179 3.33 8.51 -0.53
CA GLY A 179 2.30 8.02 -1.43
C GLY A 179 2.77 7.97 -2.89
N ASP A 180 1.95 7.59 -3.85
CA ASP A 180 0.59 7.03 -3.73
C ASP A 180 0.56 5.57 -4.23
N ASP A 181 -0.42 4.78 -3.73
CA ASP A 181 -0.61 3.34 -4.02
C ASP A 181 0.57 2.48 -3.55
N THR A 182 0.45 1.84 -2.39
CA THR A 182 1.56 1.04 -1.81
C THR A 182 2.08 -0.05 -2.73
N GLN A 183 3.39 -0.26 -2.69
CA GLN A 183 4.08 -1.36 -3.34
C GLN A 183 3.97 -2.64 -2.50
N ASN A 184 4.08 -3.77 -3.18
CA ASN A 184 4.18 -5.09 -2.54
C ASN A 184 5.65 -5.54 -2.51
N GLN A 185 6.03 -6.39 -1.55
CA GLN A 185 7.37 -7.01 -1.54
C GLN A 185 7.64 -7.74 -2.86
N ILE A 186 6.65 -8.47 -3.38
CA ILE A 186 6.70 -9.05 -4.72
C ILE A 186 5.34 -8.98 -5.42
N GLY A 187 5.25 -8.21 -6.49
CA GLY A 187 4.03 -8.07 -7.27
C GLY A 187 4.14 -8.71 -8.64
N ALA A 188 2.99 -9.15 -9.18
CA ALA A 188 2.89 -9.68 -10.54
C ALA A 188 3.49 -8.73 -11.59
N THR A 189 3.16 -7.43 -11.51
CA THR A 189 3.67 -6.42 -12.45
C THR A 189 5.20 -6.26 -12.37
N VAL A 190 5.78 -6.26 -11.17
CA VAL A 190 7.23 -6.13 -11.01
C VAL A 190 7.93 -7.36 -11.56
N LEU A 191 7.46 -8.56 -11.21
CA LEU A 191 8.03 -9.81 -11.72
C LEU A 191 7.99 -9.85 -13.25
N HIS A 192 6.85 -9.50 -13.85
CA HIS A 192 6.70 -9.45 -15.30
C HIS A 192 7.68 -8.46 -15.95
N LYS A 193 7.76 -7.23 -15.43
CA LYS A 193 8.70 -6.22 -15.93
C LYS A 193 10.15 -6.67 -15.83
N THR A 194 10.55 -7.31 -14.71
CA THR A 194 11.90 -7.83 -14.52
C THR A 194 12.24 -8.91 -15.55
N LEU A 195 11.32 -9.82 -15.83
CA LEU A 195 11.53 -10.87 -16.84
C LEU A 195 11.65 -10.26 -18.25
N ILE A 196 10.74 -9.37 -18.64
CA ILE A 196 10.80 -8.69 -19.95
C ILE A 196 12.10 -7.90 -20.11
N HIS A 197 12.49 -7.16 -19.07
CA HIS A 197 13.73 -6.39 -19.08
C HIS A 197 14.97 -7.28 -19.24
N LEU A 198 15.06 -8.38 -18.47
CA LEU A 198 16.15 -9.33 -18.58
C LEU A 198 16.25 -9.94 -19.99
N LEU A 199 15.11 -10.34 -20.58
CA LEU A 199 15.06 -10.88 -21.94
C LEU A 199 15.54 -9.84 -22.97
N SER A 200 15.04 -8.61 -22.86
CA SER A 200 15.43 -7.51 -23.74
C SER A 200 16.93 -7.21 -23.64
N LEU A 201 17.49 -7.16 -22.41
CA LEU A 201 18.93 -6.95 -22.18
C LEU A 201 19.80 -8.03 -22.81
N ARG A 202 19.27 -9.25 -23.00
CA ARG A 202 19.99 -10.38 -23.59
C ARG A 202 19.76 -10.54 -25.10
N GLY A 203 19.09 -9.57 -25.73
CA GLY A 203 18.79 -9.61 -27.16
C GLY A 203 17.74 -10.64 -27.55
N VAL A 204 16.92 -11.09 -26.60
CA VAL A 204 15.75 -11.92 -26.91
C VAL A 204 14.66 -11.03 -27.51
N ALA A 205 14.12 -11.44 -28.66
CA ALA A 205 12.96 -10.79 -29.25
C ALA A 205 11.70 -11.30 -28.52
N VAL A 206 11.01 -10.41 -27.81
CA VAL A 206 9.71 -10.71 -27.19
C VAL A 206 8.64 -10.59 -28.26
N MET A 207 7.81 -11.62 -28.43
CA MET A 207 6.78 -11.67 -29.47
C MET A 207 5.41 -11.28 -28.90
N ASP A 208 4.98 -12.00 -27.86
CA ASP A 208 3.66 -11.85 -27.28
C ASP A 208 3.73 -12.09 -25.77
N THR A 209 2.92 -11.36 -25.01
CA THR A 209 2.81 -11.58 -23.57
C THR A 209 1.41 -11.29 -23.05
N TYR A 210 0.99 -12.04 -22.03
CA TYR A 210 -0.17 -11.67 -21.24
C TYR A 210 0.09 -11.77 -19.74
N GLN A 211 -0.72 -11.03 -18.97
CA GLN A 211 -0.82 -11.18 -17.53
C GLN A 211 -2.30 -11.14 -17.10
N ILE A 212 -2.72 -12.14 -16.34
CA ILE A 212 -4.06 -12.25 -15.77
C ILE A 212 -3.90 -12.26 -14.26
N ASN A 213 -4.73 -11.49 -13.54
CA ASN A 213 -4.73 -11.47 -12.08
C ASN A 213 -6.12 -11.84 -11.56
N VAL A 214 -6.17 -12.82 -10.67
CA VAL A 214 -7.39 -13.26 -9.98
C VAL A 214 -7.19 -13.19 -8.47
N GLY A 215 -8.25 -12.94 -7.71
CA GLY A 215 -8.14 -12.83 -6.25
C GLY A 215 -9.49 -12.83 -5.53
N GLY A 216 -9.47 -13.10 -4.23
CA GLY A 216 -10.67 -13.27 -3.41
C GLY A 216 -10.89 -12.19 -2.34
N THR A 217 -10.12 -11.11 -2.36
CA THR A 217 -10.22 -10.06 -1.33
C THR A 217 -11.39 -9.10 -1.59
N PRO A 218 -11.87 -8.38 -0.56
CA PRO A 218 -12.83 -7.30 -0.75
C PRO A 218 -12.35 -6.22 -1.73
N ASP A 219 -11.04 -5.93 -1.80
CA ASP A 219 -10.53 -4.98 -2.80
C ASP A 219 -10.73 -5.48 -4.23
N PHE A 220 -10.55 -6.78 -4.49
CA PHE A 220 -10.84 -7.38 -5.80
C PHE A 220 -12.33 -7.27 -6.16
N ALA A 221 -13.23 -7.51 -5.21
CA ALA A 221 -14.66 -7.28 -5.41
C ALA A 221 -14.94 -5.80 -5.74
N ASN A 222 -14.42 -4.87 -4.95
CA ASN A 222 -14.58 -3.43 -5.19
C ASN A 222 -14.06 -3.02 -6.58
N LEU A 223 -12.88 -3.50 -6.98
CA LEU A 223 -12.29 -3.21 -8.29
C LEU A 223 -13.12 -3.79 -9.44
N MET A 224 -13.67 -5.00 -9.28
CA MET A 224 -14.55 -5.63 -10.27
C MET A 224 -15.81 -4.77 -10.51
N TYR A 225 -16.45 -4.30 -9.43
CA TYR A 225 -17.69 -3.53 -9.53
C TYR A 225 -17.49 -2.06 -9.90
N ARG A 226 -16.35 -1.43 -9.53
CA ARG A 226 -16.05 -0.02 -9.85
C ARG A 226 -15.66 0.24 -11.31
N ARG A 227 -15.49 -0.78 -12.17
CA ARG A 227 -15.06 -0.72 -13.59
C ARG A 227 -14.51 0.65 -14.02
N GLY A 228 -13.21 0.88 -13.79
CA GLY A 228 -12.47 2.06 -14.24
C GLY A 228 -11.26 1.71 -15.12
N ASP A 229 -10.79 2.69 -15.91
CA ASP A 229 -9.77 2.69 -16.98
C ASP A 229 -8.32 2.24 -16.57
N LYS A 230 -8.14 1.16 -15.79
CA LYS A 230 -6.80 0.66 -15.39
C LYS A 230 -6.09 -0.17 -16.46
N GLU A 231 -6.76 -0.54 -17.55
CA GLU A 231 -6.21 -1.38 -18.63
C GLU A 231 -5.13 -0.65 -19.43
N LYS A 232 -5.34 0.63 -19.76
CA LYS A 232 -4.43 1.43 -20.60
C LYS A 232 -3.09 1.68 -19.92
N THR A 233 -3.09 1.98 -18.62
CA THR A 233 -1.87 2.38 -17.88
C THR A 233 -0.92 1.22 -17.63
N LYS A 234 -1.44 0.01 -17.34
CA LYS A 234 -0.59 -1.15 -17.04
C LYS A 234 0.06 -1.73 -18.30
N THR A 235 -0.69 -1.79 -19.40
CA THR A 235 -0.18 -2.29 -20.70
C THR A 235 0.93 -1.38 -21.24
N ALA A 236 0.74 -0.05 -21.15
CA ALA A 236 1.77 0.92 -21.54
C ALA A 236 3.06 0.78 -20.72
N ALA A 237 2.97 0.47 -19.42
CA ALA A 237 4.14 0.31 -18.57
C ALA A 237 4.95 -0.96 -18.87
N VAL A 238 4.34 -2.02 -19.44
CA VAL A 238 5.06 -3.22 -19.88
C VAL A 238 5.76 -2.98 -21.22
N LYS A 239 5.08 -2.32 -22.18
CA LYS A 239 5.68 -1.97 -23.48
C LYS A 239 6.93 -1.09 -23.34
N LYS A 240 6.95 -0.19 -22.35
CA LYS A 240 8.12 0.66 -22.06
C LYS A 240 9.37 -0.08 -21.59
N MET A 241 9.28 -1.33 -21.15
CA MET A 241 10.46 -2.08 -20.67
C MET A 241 11.33 -2.67 -21.79
N ALA A 242 10.82 -2.68 -23.03
CA ALA A 242 11.52 -3.19 -24.21
C ALA A 242 11.47 -2.12 -25.32
N GLU A 243 12.19 -1.02 -25.12
CA GLU A 243 12.28 0.07 -26.09
C GLU A 243 12.80 -0.44 -27.45
N GLY A 244 12.09 -0.11 -28.53
CA GLY A 244 12.43 -0.52 -29.90
C GLY A 244 11.91 -1.89 -30.34
N GLN A 245 11.23 -2.64 -29.45
CA GLN A 245 10.51 -3.86 -29.83
C GLN A 245 9.01 -3.56 -29.97
N ASP A 246 8.38 -4.03 -31.04
CA ASP A 246 6.93 -4.02 -31.19
C ASP A 246 6.39 -5.43 -30.88
N PHE A 247 5.59 -5.52 -29.82
CA PHE A 247 5.00 -6.77 -29.33
C PHE A 247 3.58 -6.55 -28.82
N ASN A 248 2.76 -7.60 -28.87
CA ASN A 248 1.43 -7.57 -28.29
C ASN A 248 1.51 -7.83 -26.79
N ALA A 249 0.83 -6.98 -26.02
CA ALA A 249 0.72 -7.14 -24.58
C ALA A 249 -0.75 -7.04 -24.19
N TYR A 250 -1.25 -8.05 -23.48
CA TYR A 250 -2.60 -8.04 -22.93
C TYR A 250 -2.55 -8.24 -21.41
N ILE A 251 -3.04 -7.25 -20.66
CA ILE A 251 -3.16 -7.35 -19.20
C ILE A 251 -4.65 -7.32 -18.87
N ALA A 252 -5.19 -8.48 -18.51
CA ALA A 252 -6.61 -8.67 -18.32
C ALA A 252 -7.15 -7.87 -17.11
N PRO A 253 -8.44 -7.48 -17.13
CA PRO A 253 -9.12 -6.97 -15.96
C PRO A 253 -9.07 -7.99 -14.80
N VAL A 254 -9.14 -7.47 -13.59
CA VAL A 254 -9.06 -8.25 -12.35
C VAL A 254 -10.32 -9.12 -12.21
N ALA A 255 -10.16 -10.43 -12.00
CA ALA A 255 -11.28 -11.32 -11.69
C ALA A 255 -11.39 -11.55 -10.18
N TYR A 256 -12.60 -11.38 -9.64
CA TYR A 256 -12.92 -11.70 -8.25
C TYR A 256 -13.44 -13.13 -8.15
N ILE A 257 -12.75 -13.96 -7.35
CA ILE A 257 -13.08 -15.37 -7.11
C ILE A 257 -13.16 -15.57 -5.59
N PRO A 258 -14.39 -15.61 -5.00
CA PRO A 258 -14.57 -15.55 -3.55
C PRO A 258 -13.81 -16.61 -2.74
N PHE A 259 -13.73 -17.85 -3.24
CA PHE A 259 -13.09 -18.95 -2.49
C PHE A 259 -11.55 -18.82 -2.39
N LEU A 260 -10.93 -17.89 -3.12
CA LEU A 260 -9.50 -17.63 -2.97
C LEU A 260 -9.17 -16.95 -1.63
N GLY A 261 -10.14 -16.30 -0.97
CA GLY A 261 -9.89 -15.58 0.28
C GLY A 261 -8.85 -14.46 0.09
N ASP A 262 -7.83 -14.40 0.96
CA ASP A 262 -6.73 -13.42 0.87
C ASP A 262 -5.79 -13.61 -0.33
N ARG A 263 -5.93 -14.74 -1.03
CA ARG A 263 -4.98 -15.11 -2.08
C ARG A 263 -5.24 -14.34 -3.35
N LYS A 264 -4.14 -14.05 -4.02
CA LYS A 264 -4.06 -13.45 -5.33
C LYS A 264 -3.12 -14.28 -6.19
N ILE A 265 -3.63 -14.70 -7.33
CA ILE A 265 -2.90 -15.53 -8.28
C ILE A 265 -2.73 -14.73 -9.56
N ALA A 266 -1.50 -14.66 -10.05
CA ALA A 266 -1.18 -14.06 -11.33
C ALA A 266 -0.61 -15.12 -12.28
N HIS A 267 -1.20 -15.22 -13.47
CA HIS A 267 -0.70 -16.05 -14.55
C HIS A 267 -0.07 -15.16 -15.62
N MET A 268 1.12 -15.52 -16.07
CA MET A 268 1.83 -14.82 -17.14
C MET A 268 2.32 -15.80 -18.18
N LEU A 269 2.24 -15.38 -19.44
CA LEU A 269 2.92 -16.02 -20.56
C LEU A 269 3.81 -14.97 -21.20
N ILE A 270 5.06 -15.32 -21.47
CA ILE A 270 5.96 -14.54 -22.31
C ILE A 270 6.45 -15.46 -23.42
N GLU A 271 6.16 -15.12 -24.66
CA GLU A 271 6.65 -15.78 -25.86
C GLU A 271 7.80 -14.97 -26.46
N GLY A 272 8.89 -15.64 -26.83
CA GLY A 272 10.05 -14.98 -27.38
C GLY A 272 10.82 -15.84 -28.37
N ARG A 273 11.80 -15.23 -29.04
CA ARG A 273 12.75 -15.92 -29.92
C ARG A 273 14.18 -15.62 -29.49
N ILE A 274 14.96 -16.69 -29.35
CA ILE A 274 16.40 -16.61 -29.01
C ILE A 274 17.26 -16.73 -30.27
N PHE A 275 18.58 -16.85 -30.09
CA PHE A 275 19.55 -17.00 -31.18
C PHE A 275 19.11 -18.09 -32.19
N GLY A 276 19.25 -17.78 -33.48
CA GLY A 276 18.75 -18.63 -34.57
C GLY A 276 17.23 -18.55 -34.81
N GLY A 277 16.52 -17.64 -34.13
CA GLY A 277 15.07 -17.47 -34.25
C GLY A 277 14.26 -18.59 -33.58
N VAL A 278 14.91 -19.40 -32.75
CA VAL A 278 14.30 -20.54 -32.04
C VAL A 278 13.29 -20.01 -31.01
N PRO A 279 12.04 -20.51 -31.00
CA PRO A 279 11.03 -20.03 -30.07
C PRO A 279 11.31 -20.51 -28.64
N ILE A 280 10.97 -19.66 -27.66
CA ILE A 280 10.94 -19.96 -26.23
C ILE A 280 9.61 -19.48 -25.63
N ASN A 281 9.17 -20.17 -24.58
CA ASN A 281 7.97 -19.80 -23.84
C ASN A 281 8.27 -19.81 -22.34
N ILE A 282 7.89 -18.76 -21.64
CA ILE A 282 7.97 -18.66 -20.19
C ILE A 282 6.54 -18.59 -19.66
N ARG A 283 6.18 -19.54 -18.79
CA ARG A 283 4.90 -19.56 -18.07
C ARG A 283 5.19 -19.37 -16.59
N VAL A 284 4.56 -18.37 -16.00
CA VAL A 284 4.73 -18.04 -14.58
C VAL A 284 3.37 -18.08 -13.91
N GLU A 285 3.33 -18.72 -12.75
CA GLU A 285 2.26 -18.60 -11.77
C GLU A 285 2.83 -18.00 -10.50
N LEU A 286 2.26 -16.89 -10.05
CA LEU A 286 2.63 -16.23 -8.80
C LEU A 286 1.40 -16.19 -7.89
N GLU A 287 1.43 -16.99 -6.83
CA GLU A 287 0.44 -16.95 -5.74
C GLU A 287 1.00 -16.19 -4.54
N VAL A 288 0.27 -15.17 -4.09
CA VAL A 288 0.63 -14.34 -2.93
C VAL A 288 -0.58 -14.04 -2.06
N HIS A 289 -0.32 -13.71 -0.80
CA HIS A 289 -1.31 -13.14 0.11
C HIS A 289 -1.23 -11.61 0.05
N ASP A 290 -2.17 -10.95 -0.63
CA ASP A 290 -2.00 -9.56 -1.09
C ASP A 290 -1.84 -8.57 0.08
N ALA A 291 -2.60 -8.77 1.16
CA ALA A 291 -2.53 -7.93 2.35
C ALA A 291 -1.15 -7.98 3.03
N TRP A 292 -0.65 -9.19 3.28
CA TRP A 292 0.66 -9.44 3.89
C TRP A 292 1.82 -8.94 3.04
N ASN A 293 1.67 -9.06 1.73
CA ASN A 293 2.67 -8.61 0.75
C ASN A 293 2.89 -7.09 0.78
N SER A 294 1.90 -6.31 1.24
CA SER A 294 2.01 -4.86 1.45
C SER A 294 2.44 -4.46 2.87
N ALA A 295 2.14 -5.28 3.88
CA ALA A 295 2.32 -4.93 5.29
C ALA A 295 3.79 -4.61 5.65
N ALA A 296 4.74 -5.36 5.08
CA ALA A 296 6.16 -5.11 5.28
C ALA A 296 6.58 -3.72 4.75
N VAL A 297 6.17 -3.38 3.52
CA VAL A 297 6.47 -2.09 2.89
C VAL A 297 5.84 -0.93 3.66
N VAL A 298 4.59 -1.08 4.11
CA VAL A 298 3.93 -0.05 4.92
C VAL A 298 4.60 0.11 6.28
N SER A 299 5.08 -0.98 6.90
CA SER A 299 5.83 -0.87 8.15
C SER A 299 7.12 -0.07 7.98
N ASP A 300 7.85 -0.21 6.84
CA ASP A 300 9.01 0.63 6.51
C ASP A 300 8.57 2.08 6.32
N ALA A 301 7.48 2.32 5.56
CA ALA A 301 6.94 3.66 5.32
C ALA A 301 6.54 4.40 6.60
N ILE A 302 5.91 3.72 7.57
CA ILE A 302 5.57 4.28 8.89
C ILE A 302 6.83 4.79 9.60
N ARG A 303 7.88 3.96 9.63
CA ARG A 303 9.13 4.28 10.32
C ARG A 303 9.91 5.39 9.59
N LEU A 304 9.86 5.43 8.27
CA LEU A 304 10.43 6.52 7.46
C LEU A 304 9.68 7.85 7.66
N ALA A 305 8.34 7.80 7.71
CA ALA A 305 7.51 8.96 8.00
C ALA A 305 7.79 9.52 9.41
N LYS A 306 7.96 8.64 10.40
CA LYS A 306 8.37 9.03 11.75
C LYS A 306 9.76 9.67 11.78
N LEU A 307 10.74 9.08 11.08
CA LEU A 307 12.08 9.67 10.98
C LEU A 307 12.04 11.06 10.32
N ALA A 308 11.19 11.26 9.31
CA ALA A 308 10.98 12.57 8.70
C ALA A 308 10.36 13.58 9.68
N LEU A 309 9.37 13.16 10.47
CA LEU A 309 8.77 13.98 11.54
C LEU A 309 9.83 14.44 12.56
N ASP A 310 10.67 13.53 13.03
CA ASP A 310 11.73 13.83 14.01
C ASP A 310 12.75 14.84 13.49
N ARG A 311 12.91 14.91 12.16
CA ARG A 311 13.82 15.83 11.47
C ARG A 311 13.13 17.10 10.98
N HIS A 312 11.85 17.30 11.29
CA HIS A 312 11.04 18.42 10.82
C HIS A 312 11.01 18.55 9.29
N ILE A 313 11.02 17.42 8.58
CA ILE A 313 11.00 17.39 7.11
C ILE A 313 9.55 17.28 6.65
N GLY A 314 8.99 18.37 6.10
CA GLY A 314 7.65 18.39 5.53
C GLY A 314 7.57 18.06 4.05
N GLY A 315 6.34 17.81 3.58
CA GLY A 315 6.05 17.57 2.18
C GLY A 315 6.37 16.14 1.74
N PRO A 316 6.45 15.88 0.42
CA PRO A 316 6.71 14.55 -0.09
C PRO A 316 8.10 14.05 0.33
N ILE A 317 8.17 12.84 0.91
CA ILE A 317 9.43 12.13 1.16
C ILE A 317 9.73 11.27 -0.07
N TYR A 318 10.54 11.78 -0.99
CA TYR A 318 10.74 11.24 -2.34
C TYR A 318 11.40 9.87 -2.32
N SER A 319 12.43 9.65 -1.51
CA SER A 319 13.13 8.37 -1.34
C SER A 319 12.18 7.28 -0.83
N ALA A 320 11.46 7.57 0.26
CA ALA A 320 10.49 6.65 0.85
C ALA A 320 9.33 6.37 -0.11
N SER A 321 8.85 7.40 -0.82
CA SER A 321 7.77 7.27 -1.80
C SER A 321 8.20 6.42 -2.99
N ALA A 322 9.38 6.69 -3.57
CA ALA A 322 9.92 5.97 -4.72
C ALA A 322 10.16 4.49 -4.42
N TRP A 323 10.57 4.14 -3.20
CA TRP A 323 10.73 2.77 -2.76
C TRP A 323 9.40 2.06 -2.47
N GLY A 324 8.54 2.72 -1.68
CA GLY A 324 7.38 2.07 -1.06
C GLY A 324 6.08 2.11 -1.85
N PHE A 325 6.04 2.81 -3.00
CA PHE A 325 4.78 3.12 -3.68
C PHE A 325 4.88 2.95 -5.20
N LYS A 326 3.75 2.63 -5.84
CA LYS A 326 3.63 2.37 -7.28
C LYS A 326 3.58 3.66 -8.09
N ASN A 327 3.00 4.71 -7.53
CA ASN A 327 2.86 6.02 -8.16
C ASN A 327 3.46 7.11 -7.24
N PRO A 328 4.79 7.11 -7.06
CA PRO A 328 5.46 8.14 -6.28
C PRO A 328 5.46 9.50 -6.98
N PRO A 329 5.65 10.61 -6.24
CA PRO A 329 5.85 11.94 -6.83
C PRO A 329 7.08 12.02 -7.72
N LEU A 330 8.10 11.22 -7.41
CA LEU A 330 9.33 11.08 -8.19
C LEU A 330 9.60 9.59 -8.41
N HIS A 331 9.58 9.14 -9.66
CA HIS A 331 9.92 7.76 -10.00
C HIS A 331 11.43 7.55 -9.98
N MET A 332 11.87 6.45 -9.35
CA MET A 332 13.25 5.98 -9.39
C MET A 332 13.27 4.49 -9.77
N PRO A 333 14.33 4.01 -10.44
CA PRO A 333 14.62 2.58 -10.53
C PRO A 333 14.72 1.95 -9.12
N PRO A 334 14.33 0.68 -8.93
CA PRO A 334 14.32 0.05 -7.60
C PRO A 334 15.67 0.11 -6.85
N GLU A 335 16.78 -0.06 -7.55
CA GLU A 335 18.14 0.00 -6.99
C GLU A 335 18.50 1.41 -6.50
N GLU A 336 18.13 2.43 -7.27
CA GLU A 336 18.30 3.83 -6.91
C GLU A 336 17.39 4.25 -5.75
N ALA A 337 16.12 3.80 -5.76
CA ALA A 337 15.19 4.03 -4.68
C ALA A 337 15.67 3.42 -3.35
N TYR A 338 16.18 2.19 -3.40
CA TYR A 338 16.76 1.51 -2.23
C TYR A 338 17.95 2.29 -1.67
N LYS A 339 18.87 2.72 -2.54
CA LYS A 339 20.02 3.55 -2.14
C LYS A 339 19.57 4.89 -1.55
N ALA A 340 18.61 5.56 -2.17
CA ALA A 340 18.07 6.83 -1.70
C ALA A 340 17.44 6.70 -0.30
N VAL A 341 16.78 5.57 0.01
CA VAL A 341 16.28 5.31 1.37
C VAL A 341 17.43 5.12 2.36
N ILE A 342 18.52 4.45 2.00
CA ILE A 342 19.71 4.33 2.87
C ILE A 342 20.32 5.72 3.14
N GLU A 343 20.52 6.53 2.09
CA GLU A 343 21.02 7.91 2.21
C GLU A 343 20.11 8.73 3.14
N PHE A 344 18.78 8.61 2.98
CA PHE A 344 17.81 9.25 3.85
C PHE A 344 17.94 8.74 5.29
N ILE A 345 18.02 7.43 5.54
CA ILE A 345 18.20 6.86 6.88
C ILE A 345 19.46 7.43 7.55
N ASN A 346 20.57 7.52 6.82
CA ASN A 346 21.84 8.02 7.31
C ASN A 346 21.89 9.56 7.50
N GLY A 347 20.89 10.30 6.99
CA GLY A 347 20.87 11.76 7.04
C GLY A 347 21.74 12.43 5.97
N GLU A 348 22.13 11.69 4.93
CA GLU A 348 22.87 12.18 3.77
C GLU A 348 21.94 12.90 2.76
N ARG A 349 20.62 12.82 3.00
CA ARG A 349 19.54 13.32 2.14
C ARG A 349 18.35 13.77 2.99
N ASN A 350 17.64 14.79 2.49
CA ASN A 350 16.46 15.37 3.15
C ASN A 350 15.12 14.84 2.62
N SER A 351 15.06 14.16 1.48
CA SER A 351 13.79 13.62 0.95
C SER A 351 14.00 12.41 0.06
#